data_AF-A0A398CAF8-F1
#
_entry.id   AF-A0A398CAF8-F1
#
_cell.length_a   1.000
_cell.length_b   1.000
_cell.length_c   1.000
_cell.angle_alpha   90.00
_cell.angle_beta   90.00
_cell.angle_gamma   90.00
#
_symmetry.space_group_name_H-M   'P 1'
#
loop_
_entity.id
_entity.type
_entity.pdbx_description
1 polymer ?
#
loop_
_entity_poly.entity_id
_entity_poly.type
_entity_poly.pdbx_seq_one_letter_code
_entity_poly.pdbx_strand_id
1 'polypeptide(L)'
;MEWTQQSPHCTTKEMPMSMELLRELADRPLPCTLTSEHDIDRLRVLRAAGLIVALLPKPGSESQLGRVLTLTSAGRQALSRESENAPG
;
A
#
# COMPACT_ATOMS: atom_id res chain seq x y z
N MET A 1 13.26 -38.89 19.28
CA MET A 1 11.81 -38.78 19.51
C MET A 1 11.48 -37.30 19.31
N GLU A 2 11.52 -36.85 18.07
CA GLU A 2 10.39 -36.79 17.14
C GLU A 2 9.67 -35.44 17.29
N TRP A 3 9.93 -34.59 16.29
CA TRP A 3 9.16 -33.45 15.73
C TRP A 3 8.05 -32.86 16.62
N THR A 4 8.03 -31.56 16.86
CA THR A 4 7.55 -30.62 15.83
C THR A 4 8.29 -29.28 15.83
N GLN A 5 9.06 -29.13 14.76
CA GLN A 5 9.34 -27.89 14.07
C GLN A 5 8.04 -27.07 13.91
N GLN A 6 7.77 -26.12 14.82
CA GLN A 6 6.77 -25.09 14.59
C GLN A 6 7.41 -24.06 13.67
N SER A 7 7.22 -24.29 12.38
CA SER A 7 7.71 -23.50 11.25
C SER A 7 7.50 -21.99 11.44
N PRO A 8 8.44 -21.15 10.98
CA PRO A 8 8.22 -19.73 10.82
C PRO A 8 7.32 -19.50 9.60
N HIS A 9 6.03 -19.74 9.73
CA HIS A 9 5.09 -19.06 8.85
C HIS A 9 4.90 -17.66 9.43
N CYS A 10 5.90 -16.82 9.22
CA CYS A 10 5.65 -15.40 9.02
C CYS A 10 4.82 -15.33 7.73
N THR A 11 3.53 -15.64 7.85
CA THR A 11 2.58 -15.27 6.83
C THR A 11 2.55 -13.75 6.92
N THR A 12 3.42 -13.11 6.15
CA THR A 12 3.37 -11.68 5.86
C THR A 12 2.07 -11.43 5.11
N LYS A 13 0.98 -11.40 5.87
CA LYS A 13 -0.39 -11.10 5.44
C LYS A 13 -0.96 -10.03 6.37
N GLU A 14 -0.08 -9.13 6.82
CA GLU A 14 -0.40 -7.86 7.47
C GLU A 14 -0.27 -6.71 6.46
N MET A 15 -0.33 -7.01 5.16
CA MET A 15 -0.45 -6.05 4.05
C MET A 15 -1.88 -5.79 3.53
N PRO A 16 -3.00 -6.34 4.06
CA PRO A 16 -4.30 -6.16 3.42
C PRO A 16 -4.70 -4.68 3.42
N MET A 17 -4.35 -3.93 4.48
CA MET A 17 -4.68 -2.51 4.56
C MET A 17 -3.90 -1.65 3.55
N SER A 18 -2.63 -1.90 3.25
CA SER A 18 -1.91 -1.04 2.30
C SER A 18 -2.37 -1.29 0.85
N MET A 19 -2.65 -2.54 0.50
CA MET A 19 -3.11 -2.90 -0.83
C MET A 19 -4.57 -2.50 -1.11
N GLU A 20 -5.42 -2.51 -0.08
CA GLU A 20 -6.76 -1.92 -0.17
C GLU A 20 -6.70 -0.44 -0.56
N LEU A 21 -5.78 0.34 0.03
CA LEU A 21 -5.60 1.74 -0.37
C LEU A 21 -5.12 1.84 -1.82
N LEU A 22 -4.24 0.95 -2.26
CA LEU A 22 -3.78 0.94 -3.65
C LEU A 22 -4.93 0.68 -4.63
N ARG A 23 -5.88 -0.20 -4.29
CA ARG A 23 -7.10 -0.45 -5.08
C ARG A 23 -8.00 0.79 -5.10
N GLU A 24 -8.27 1.37 -3.94
CA GLU A 24 -9.04 2.61 -3.81
C GLU A 24 -8.45 3.74 -4.67
N LEU A 25 -7.12 3.88 -4.67
CA LEU A 25 -6.42 4.88 -5.48
C LEU A 25 -6.49 4.57 -6.99
N ALA A 26 -6.63 3.30 -7.38
CA ALA A 26 -6.79 2.91 -8.78
C ALA A 26 -8.19 3.20 -9.33
N ASP A 27 -9.21 3.13 -8.46
CA ASP A 27 -10.61 3.44 -8.82
C ASP A 27 -10.89 4.95 -8.80
N ARG A 28 -10.12 5.70 -8.01
CA ARG A 28 -10.27 7.16 -7.90
C ARG A 28 -9.63 7.93 -9.05
N PRO A 29 -10.20 9.09 -9.42
CA PRO A 29 -9.53 10.02 -10.33
C PRO A 29 -8.29 10.62 -9.64
N LEU A 30 -7.13 10.46 -10.28
CA LEU A 30 -5.87 11.05 -9.84
C LEU A 30 -5.57 12.32 -10.65
N PRO A 31 -4.96 13.36 -10.05
CA PRO A 31 -4.37 13.39 -8.71
C PRO A 31 -5.39 13.60 -7.57
N CYS A 32 -5.19 12.92 -6.44
CA CYS A 32 -6.03 13.06 -5.25
C CYS A 32 -5.23 13.44 -4.00
N THR A 33 -5.87 14.15 -3.06
CA THR A 33 -5.25 14.59 -1.81
C THR A 33 -5.88 13.85 -0.63
N LEU A 34 -5.04 13.33 0.26
CA LEU A 34 -5.40 12.68 1.51
C LEU A 34 -4.88 13.53 2.67
N THR A 35 -5.72 13.70 3.68
CA THR A 35 -5.41 14.51 4.88
C THR A 35 -5.37 13.69 6.16
N SER A 36 -5.71 12.40 6.06
CA SER A 36 -5.73 11.47 7.18
C SER A 36 -4.31 10.97 7.44
N GLU A 37 -3.85 11.08 8.69
CA GLU A 37 -2.54 10.57 9.13
C GLU A 37 -2.37 9.09 8.80
N HIS A 38 -3.43 8.30 9.00
CA HIS A 38 -3.44 6.88 8.71
C HIS A 38 -3.27 6.58 7.21
N ASP A 39 -3.95 7.32 6.35
CA ASP A 39 -3.77 7.16 4.90
C ASP A 39 -2.39 7.64 4.44
N ILE A 40 -1.86 8.69 5.06
CA ILE A 40 -0.52 9.20 4.74
C ILE A 40 0.56 8.19 5.12
N ASP A 41 0.40 7.47 6.23
CA ASP A 41 1.31 6.38 6.60
C ASP A 41 1.28 5.24 5.57
N ARG A 42 0.09 4.79 5.18
CA ARG A 42 -0.08 3.80 4.10
C ARG A 42 0.52 4.29 2.77
N LEU A 43 0.35 5.58 2.44
CA LEU A 43 0.99 6.17 1.26
C LEU A 43 2.52 6.17 1.34
N ARG A 44 3.10 6.36 2.53
CA ARG A 44 4.56 6.25 2.73
C ARG A 44 5.04 4.85 2.38
N VAL A 45 4.33 3.82 2.84
CA VAL A 45 4.64 2.41 2.53
C VAL A 45 4.52 2.15 1.02
N LEU A 46 3.39 2.51 0.40
CA LEU A 46 3.17 2.30 -1.05
C LEU A 46 4.19 3.06 -1.92
N ARG A 47 4.56 4.28 -1.51
CA ARG A 47 5.58 5.09 -2.19
C ARG A 47 6.97 4.51 -2.01
N ALA A 48 7.31 4.05 -0.80
CA ALA A 48 8.59 3.39 -0.54
C ALA A 48 8.73 2.07 -1.32
N ALA A 49 7.63 1.36 -1.52
CA ALA A 49 7.55 0.17 -2.37
C ALA A 49 7.58 0.47 -3.88
N GLY A 50 7.53 1.74 -4.29
CA GLY A 50 7.53 2.13 -5.70
C GLY A 50 6.23 1.81 -6.45
N LEU A 51 5.13 1.58 -5.74
CA LEU A 51 3.82 1.25 -6.33
C LEU A 51 3.05 2.50 -6.78
N ILE A 52 3.33 3.64 -6.16
CA ILE A 52 2.69 4.92 -6.47
C ILE A 52 3.71 6.07 -6.57
N VAL A 53 3.30 7.13 -7.23
CA VAL A 53 3.96 8.43 -7.18
C VAL A 53 3.12 9.36 -6.30
N ALA A 54 3.65 9.73 -5.14
CA ALA A 54 2.97 10.63 -4.20
C ALA A 54 3.93 11.69 -3.63
N LEU A 55 3.37 12.87 -3.35
CA LEU A 55 3.98 13.93 -2.55
C LEU A 55 3.52 13.73 -1.11
N LEU A 56 4.48 13.53 -0.21
CA LEU A 56 4.20 13.29 1.20
C LEU A 56 4.84 14.39 2.04
N PRO A 57 4.22 14.75 3.17
CA PRO A 57 4.75 15.79 4.01
C PRO A 57 6.02 15.29 4.72
N LYS A 58 6.97 16.21 4.92
CA LYS A 58 8.17 15.92 5.70
C LYS A 58 7.79 15.67 7.15
N PRO A 59 8.48 14.75 7.85
CA PRO A 59 8.28 14.57 9.28
C PRO A 59 8.56 15.91 10.00
N GLY A 60 7.59 16.37 10.80
CA GLY A 60 7.66 17.67 11.50
C GLY A 60 7.10 18.86 10.73
N SER A 61 6.55 18.67 9.52
CA SER A 61 5.77 19.73 8.86
C SER A 61 4.36 19.84 9.47
N GLU A 62 3.87 21.07 9.63
CA GLU A 62 2.49 21.36 10.05
C GLU A 62 1.46 20.85 9.03
N SER A 63 1.87 20.78 7.75
CA SER A 63 1.04 20.21 6.69
C SER A 63 1.06 18.69 6.76
N GLN A 64 -0.07 18.09 7.10
CA GLN A 64 -0.29 16.64 7.08
C GLN A 64 -1.07 16.24 5.82
N LEU A 65 -0.58 16.65 4.64
CA LEU A 65 -1.25 16.42 3.37
C LEU A 65 -0.42 15.50 2.50
N GLY A 66 -0.95 14.31 2.19
CA GLY A 66 -0.40 13.40 1.20
C GLY A 66 -1.13 13.57 -0.13
N ARG A 67 -0.41 13.77 -1.23
CA ARG A 67 -1.02 13.95 -2.55
C ARG A 67 -0.54 12.88 -3.50
N VAL A 68 -1.45 12.03 -3.95
CA VAL A 68 -1.17 10.97 -4.91
C VAL A 68 -1.31 11.54 -6.32
N LEU A 69 -0.26 11.37 -7.12
CA LEU A 69 -0.21 11.89 -8.48
C LEU A 69 -0.64 10.83 -9.48
N THR A 70 -0.13 9.61 -9.34
CA THR A 70 -0.44 8.49 -10.24
C THR A 70 0.01 7.15 -9.63
N LEU A 71 -0.53 6.04 -10.15
CA LEU A 71 0.00 4.70 -9.91
C LEU A 71 1.16 4.41 -10.86
N THR A 72 2.18 3.70 -10.37
CA THR A 72 3.26 3.21 -11.24
C THR A 72 2.83 1.94 -11.97
N SER A 73 3.61 1.53 -12.96
CA SER A 73 3.41 0.23 -13.62
C SER A 73 3.57 -0.95 -12.65
N ALA A 74 4.41 -0.81 -11.62
CA ALA A 74 4.55 -1.82 -10.56
C ALA A 74 3.29 -1.86 -9.67
N GLY A 75 2.72 -0.71 -9.31
CA GLY A 75 1.46 -0.64 -8.58
C GLY A 75 0.30 -1.31 -9.30
N ARG A 76 0.13 -1.02 -10.59
CA ARG A 76 -0.90 -1.68 -11.42
C ARG A 76 -0.72 -3.20 -11.50
N GLN A 77 0.51 -3.67 -11.70
CA GLN A 77 0.81 -5.10 -11.71
C GLN A 77 0.54 -5.76 -10.35
N ALA A 78 0.86 -5.08 -9.25
CA ALA A 78 0.57 -5.58 -7.91
C ALA A 78 -0.94 -5.79 -7.70
N LEU A 79 -1.78 -4.86 -8.20
CA LEU A 79 -3.23 -5.01 -8.20
C LEU A 79 -3.71 -6.21 -9.03
N SER A 80 -3.16 -6.41 -10.23
CA SER A 80 -3.51 -7.55 -11.08
C SER A 80 -3.15 -8.89 -10.43
N ARG A 81 -1.96 -8.99 -9.83
CA ARG A 81 -1.50 -10.21 -9.14
C ARG A 81 -2.33 -10.54 -7.90
N GLU A 82 -2.82 -9.52 -7.21
CA GLU A 82 -3.67 -9.69 -6.03
C GLU A 82 -5.08 -10.17 -6.39
N SER A 83 -5.61 -9.73 -7.52
CA SER A 83 -6.89 -10.24 -8.04
C SER A 83 -6.78 -11.69 -8.55
N GLU A 84 -5.63 -12.10 -9.09
CA GLU A 84 -5.38 -13.46 -9.56
C GLU A 84 -5.20 -14.48 -8.41
N ASN A 85 -4.85 -14.00 -7.20
CA ASN A 85 -4.67 -14.82 -6.01
C ASN A 85 -5.91 -14.87 -5.08
N ALA A 86 -7.09 -14.45 -5.54
CA ALA A 86 -8.33 -14.66 -4.80
C ALA A 86 -8.90 -16.06 -5.11
N PRO A 87 -9.06 -16.98 -4.14
CA PRO A 87 -9.81 -18.19 -4.37
C PRO A 87 -11.27 -17.81 -4.64
N GLY A 88 -11.77 -18.18 -5.82
CA GLY A 88 -13.18 -18.07 -6.20
C GLY A 88 -14.08 -19.01 -5.43
#